data_AF-A0A4U6USL5-F1
#
_entry.id   AF-A0A4U6USL5-F1
#
_cell.length_a   1.000
_cell.length_b   1.000
_cell.length_c   1.000
_cell.angle_alpha   90.00
_cell.angle_beta   90.00
_cell.angle_gamma   90.00
#
_symmetry.space_group_name_H-M   'P 1'
#
loop_
_entity.id
_entity.type
_entity.pdbx_description
1 polymer ?
#
loop_
_entity_poly.entity_id
_entity_poly.type
_entity_poly.pdbx_seq_one_letter_code
_entity_poly.pdbx_strand_id
1 'polypeptide(L)'
;MCRDSARSTRKSRLEPNSLTRSTRHATPRAAFAPKEAPTDASPLAASEHAAALRAEAAMKLTCLSTSGGGGSYHSPASHVLELEGLRFLLDCPIDLSALAVFSPVPLTGDAGGLIRAVPRYWSPAAAAAAREGGVDAILVSSATGMLGLPFLTRLPGFVNTKIYVTEVAARIGKLMMRELVEMHRAFVRYYGPDTDGLPKWMEGDKLNGLVSMLQKLVTEDEGKDLTSLMPLYSPGNIEECMQKIQPVKYGEEVCFNGIFMLKASSSGLELGNSVWTIKGPRASITYLPSSVFVSAHALDFDYSSLKENDVILFSDLSSLNDMDEDNEKLDEHAMNETDSSLCHRSVLRDDGADADETITFLCNNDDITEEIERISFICSCIIDAIKSGGSVLIPIGRLGAILLLLELISETLHSSSIKVPIFMISETAEEIIAFTNALPEWLCKSRQEKLFSGEALFGHMELLKEGKLFLFPHLHSKGLLMEGALYCALSTLEP
;
A
#
# COMPACT_ATOMS: atom_id res chain seq x y z
N MET A 1 19.52 -71.27 2.45
CA MET A 1 20.36 -72.23 1.70
C MET A 1 21.36 -71.45 0.83
N CYS A 2 22.29 -72.14 0.16
CA CYS A 2 23.40 -71.69 -0.69
C CYS A 2 23.28 -70.28 -1.33
N ARG A 3 24.29 -69.38 -1.38
CA ARG A 3 25.78 -69.47 -1.43
C ARG A 3 26.37 -69.81 -2.82
N ASP A 4 27.47 -69.12 -3.15
CA ASP A 4 28.38 -69.27 -4.30
C ASP A 4 27.78 -68.92 -5.69
N SER A 5 28.52 -68.43 -6.70
CA SER A 5 29.98 -68.18 -6.89
C SER A 5 30.15 -66.94 -7.82
N ALA A 6 31.30 -66.43 -8.31
CA ALA A 6 32.70 -66.88 -8.37
C ALA A 6 33.70 -65.68 -8.35
N ARG A 7 34.77 -65.68 -9.18
CA ARG A 7 35.83 -64.64 -9.27
C ARG A 7 36.66 -64.77 -10.56
N SER A 8 37.67 -63.87 -10.74
CA SER A 8 38.75 -63.89 -11.76
C SER A 8 38.39 -63.42 -13.19
N THR A 9 39.31 -62.94 -14.03
CA THR A 9 40.80 -62.93 -13.95
C THR A 9 41.43 -61.56 -14.31
N ARG A 10 42.78 -61.46 -14.44
CA ARG A 10 43.57 -60.20 -14.48
C ARG A 10 44.75 -60.30 -15.46
N LYS A 11 45.22 -59.16 -16.01
CA LYS A 11 46.37 -58.97 -16.95
C LYS A 11 46.02 -59.33 -18.43
N SER A 12 46.71 -58.86 -19.47
CA SER A 12 48.06 -58.25 -19.56
C SER A 12 48.23 -57.16 -20.65
N ARG A 13 49.22 -56.26 -20.44
CA ARG A 13 49.78 -55.27 -21.41
C ARG A 13 50.64 -55.95 -22.49
N LEU A 14 50.60 -55.48 -23.75
CA LEU A 14 51.73 -55.48 -24.69
C LEU A 14 51.49 -54.59 -25.94
N GLU A 15 52.44 -53.68 -26.19
CA GLU A 15 52.78 -53.00 -27.47
C GLU A 15 53.90 -53.84 -28.19
N PRO A 16 54.48 -53.54 -29.39
CA PRO A 16 54.42 -52.30 -30.21
C PRO A 16 54.33 -52.53 -31.77
N ASN A 17 54.70 -51.49 -32.55
CA ASN A 17 55.22 -51.46 -33.95
C ASN A 17 54.23 -51.42 -35.15
N SER A 18 54.53 -50.77 -36.29
CA SER A 18 55.52 -49.69 -36.60
C SER A 18 55.38 -49.07 -38.03
N LEU A 19 55.87 -47.82 -38.18
CA LEU A 19 56.56 -47.23 -39.36
C LEU A 19 55.91 -47.09 -40.76
N THR A 20 55.73 -45.83 -41.20
CA THR A 20 56.50 -45.15 -42.30
C THR A 20 56.12 -43.65 -42.32
N ARG A 21 57.04 -42.66 -42.23
CA ARG A 21 57.97 -42.09 -43.25
C ARG A 21 57.23 -41.55 -44.50
N SER A 22 57.42 -40.31 -44.99
CA SER A 22 58.45 -39.25 -44.78
C SER A 22 57.75 -37.85 -44.80
N THR A 23 58.33 -36.64 -44.87
CA THR A 23 59.69 -36.13 -45.18
C THR A 23 60.04 -34.90 -44.27
N ARG A 24 60.63 -33.80 -44.79
CA ARG A 24 60.96 -32.53 -44.09
C ARG A 24 61.04 -31.34 -45.07
N HIS A 25 60.90 -30.10 -44.59
CA HIS A 25 61.90 -29.01 -44.65
C HIS A 25 61.43 -27.82 -43.75
N ALA A 26 62.26 -26.80 -43.50
CA ALA A 26 62.06 -25.89 -42.34
C ALA A 26 62.57 -24.44 -42.51
N THR A 27 61.85 -23.49 -41.87
CA THR A 27 62.29 -22.15 -41.37
C THR A 27 62.80 -21.09 -42.38
N PRO A 28 62.70 -19.76 -42.12
CA PRO A 28 62.68 -19.09 -40.81
C PRO A 28 61.63 -17.96 -40.60
N ARG A 29 61.77 -17.22 -39.48
CA ARG A 29 61.00 -16.04 -39.06
C ARG A 29 61.02 -14.89 -40.07
N ALA A 30 59.91 -14.16 -40.15
CA ALA A 30 59.85 -12.73 -40.43
C ALA A 30 58.80 -12.08 -39.49
N ALA A 31 58.97 -10.79 -39.15
CA ALA A 31 58.04 -10.04 -38.31
C ALA A 31 57.36 -8.94 -39.13
N PHE A 32 56.09 -8.65 -38.84
CA PHE A 32 55.36 -7.52 -39.43
C PHE A 32 54.52 -6.80 -38.36
N ALA A 33 54.40 -5.48 -38.52
CA ALA A 33 53.77 -4.57 -37.56
C ALA A 33 52.23 -4.59 -37.65
N PRO A 34 51.52 -4.14 -36.60
CA PRO A 34 50.07 -3.92 -36.67
C PRO A 34 49.73 -2.81 -37.67
N LYS A 35 48.55 -2.92 -38.30
CA LYS A 35 48.00 -1.83 -39.14
C LYS A 35 47.45 -0.71 -38.28
N GLU A 36 47.55 0.51 -38.81
CA GLU A 36 46.99 1.72 -38.23
C GLU A 36 45.45 1.72 -38.25
N ALA A 37 44.84 2.38 -37.26
CA ALA A 37 43.41 2.64 -37.23
C ALA A 37 43.12 4.04 -37.80
N PRO A 38 41.97 4.27 -38.45
CA PRO A 38 41.60 5.58 -38.99
C PRO A 38 41.24 6.56 -37.88
N THR A 39 42.13 7.51 -37.60
CA THR A 39 41.82 8.68 -36.78
C THR A 39 41.22 9.78 -37.63
N ASP A 40 39.91 10.02 -37.49
CA ASP A 40 39.33 11.38 -37.49
C ASP A 40 37.85 11.34 -37.07
N ALA A 41 37.62 11.46 -35.77
CA ALA A 41 36.35 11.88 -35.19
C ALA A 41 36.66 13.08 -34.30
N SER A 42 36.01 14.24 -34.54
CA SER A 42 36.34 15.47 -33.81
C SER A 42 35.99 15.32 -32.32
N PRO A 43 36.72 15.97 -31.39
CA PRO A 43 36.41 15.89 -29.97
C PRO A 43 35.02 16.47 -29.64
N LEU A 44 34.48 17.36 -30.48
CA LEU A 44 33.08 17.80 -30.42
C LEU A 44 32.12 16.67 -30.79
N ALA A 45 32.31 15.99 -31.92
CA ALA A 45 31.46 14.86 -32.31
C ALA A 45 31.57 13.69 -31.31
N ALA A 46 32.76 13.43 -30.75
CA ALA A 46 32.93 12.46 -29.68
C ALA A 46 32.24 12.89 -28.37
N SER A 47 32.23 14.19 -28.04
CA SER A 47 31.50 14.75 -26.91
C SER A 47 29.98 14.68 -27.11
N GLU A 48 29.49 14.98 -28.31
CA GLU A 48 28.07 14.86 -28.68
C GLU A 48 27.61 13.41 -28.71
N HIS A 49 28.42 12.48 -29.24
CA HIS A 49 28.10 11.05 -29.20
C HIS A 49 28.18 10.48 -27.77
N ALA A 50 29.12 10.94 -26.94
CA ALA A 50 29.20 10.60 -25.51
C ALA A 50 28.18 11.35 -24.63
N ALA A 51 27.50 12.37 -25.17
CA ALA A 51 26.32 13.00 -24.57
C ALA A 51 25.04 12.28 -25.01
N ALA A 52 24.95 11.83 -26.27
CA ALA A 52 23.87 10.99 -26.77
C ALA A 52 23.87 9.58 -26.15
N LEU A 53 25.06 9.00 -25.88
CA LEU A 53 25.19 7.78 -25.10
C LEU A 53 24.96 8.00 -23.59
N ARG A 54 25.19 9.22 -23.06
CA ARG A 54 24.68 9.63 -21.75
C ARG A 54 23.20 10.02 -21.76
N ALA A 55 22.57 10.02 -22.93
CA ALA A 55 21.12 10.09 -23.12
C ALA A 55 20.54 8.68 -23.36
N GLU A 56 21.21 7.63 -22.87
CA GLU A 56 20.49 6.54 -22.20
C GLU A 56 19.46 7.18 -21.24
N ALA A 57 18.19 7.20 -21.63
CA ALA A 57 17.14 7.84 -20.84
C ALA A 57 16.92 7.00 -19.57
N ALA A 58 17.62 7.43 -18.51
CA ALA A 58 17.70 6.78 -17.22
C ALA A 58 16.35 6.83 -16.49
N MET A 59 15.99 5.72 -15.85
CA MET A 59 14.92 5.71 -14.86
C MET A 59 15.30 6.60 -13.68
N LYS A 60 14.48 7.61 -13.38
CA LYS A 60 14.62 8.45 -12.18
C LYS A 60 13.41 8.22 -11.28
N LEU A 61 13.68 7.78 -10.06
CA LEU A 61 12.70 7.75 -8.98
C LEU A 61 12.93 8.95 -8.06
N THR A 62 11.86 9.63 -7.66
CA THR A 62 11.89 10.77 -6.73
C THR A 62 10.86 10.51 -5.64
N CYS A 63 11.31 10.27 -4.41
CA CYS A 63 10.43 10.03 -3.28
C CYS A 63 9.78 11.35 -2.82
N LEU A 64 8.48 11.29 -2.48
CA LEU A 64 7.65 12.44 -2.11
C LEU A 64 7.09 12.34 -0.68
N SER A 65 7.16 11.17 -0.04
CA SER A 65 6.78 11.02 1.36
C SER A 65 7.74 11.80 2.27
N THR A 66 7.27 12.11 3.47
CA THR A 66 8.00 12.99 4.40
C THR A 66 8.91 12.18 5.29
N SER A 67 10.17 12.60 5.40
CA SER A 67 11.22 11.97 6.21
C SER A 67 10.76 11.64 7.63
N GLY A 68 10.80 10.36 8.01
CA GLY A 68 10.47 9.89 9.36
C GLY A 68 10.10 8.41 9.47
N GLY A 69 9.45 7.84 8.44
CA GLY A 69 9.05 6.42 8.42
C GLY A 69 8.58 5.95 7.05
N GLY A 70 8.24 4.66 6.95
CA GLY A 70 7.57 4.08 5.77
C GLY A 70 6.18 4.66 5.55
N GLY A 71 5.62 4.46 4.35
CA GLY A 71 4.22 4.83 4.09
C GLY A 71 3.27 3.89 4.83
N SER A 72 2.31 4.42 5.58
CA SER A 72 1.29 3.60 6.26
C SER A 72 0.08 3.36 5.37
N TYR A 73 -0.79 2.40 5.72
CA TYR A 73 -2.04 2.17 4.99
C TYR A 73 -2.90 3.45 4.81
N HIS A 74 -2.95 4.32 5.83
CA HIS A 74 -3.71 5.58 5.78
C HIS A 74 -2.97 6.74 5.10
N SER A 75 -1.63 6.70 5.07
CA SER A 75 -0.77 7.66 4.37
C SER A 75 0.30 6.91 3.57
N PRO A 76 -0.06 6.27 2.45
CA PRO A 76 0.87 5.46 1.66
C PRO A 76 2.02 6.30 1.12
N ALA A 77 3.16 5.66 0.84
CA ALA A 77 4.29 6.33 0.23
C ALA A 77 3.91 6.83 -1.17
N SER A 78 4.58 7.88 -1.65
CA SER A 78 4.28 8.49 -2.96
C SER A 78 5.58 8.87 -3.66
N HIS A 79 5.60 8.68 -4.98
CA HIS A 79 6.82 8.77 -5.77
C HIS A 79 6.55 9.35 -7.17
N VAL A 80 7.43 10.21 -7.70
CA VAL A 80 7.50 10.43 -9.15
C VAL A 80 8.47 9.42 -9.75
N LEU A 81 8.01 8.69 -10.75
CA LEU A 81 8.78 7.76 -11.56
C LEU A 81 8.86 8.29 -13.00
N GLU A 82 10.06 8.65 -13.43
CA GLU A 82 10.34 9.17 -14.78
C GLU A 82 10.93 8.05 -15.65
N LEU A 83 10.28 7.79 -16.79
CA LEU A 83 10.60 6.72 -17.74
C LEU A 83 10.38 7.22 -19.17
N GLU A 84 11.36 7.05 -20.06
CA GLU A 84 11.27 7.52 -21.46
C GLU A 84 10.94 9.02 -21.61
N GLY A 85 11.24 9.83 -20.60
CA GLY A 85 10.87 11.25 -20.53
C GLY A 85 9.41 11.53 -20.17
N LEU A 86 8.64 10.49 -19.81
CA LEU A 86 7.27 10.58 -19.29
C LEU A 86 7.27 10.35 -17.78
N ARG A 87 6.44 11.09 -17.04
CA ARG A 87 6.39 11.04 -15.58
C ARG A 87 5.09 10.39 -15.08
N PHE A 88 5.26 9.37 -14.27
CA PHE A 88 4.21 8.66 -13.55
C PHE A 88 4.26 9.08 -12.08
N LEU A 89 3.16 9.62 -11.55
CA LEU A 89 2.98 9.73 -10.10
C LEU A 89 2.44 8.41 -9.58
N LEU A 90 3.14 7.81 -8.63
CA LEU A 90 2.73 6.61 -7.91
C LEU A 90 2.12 7.09 -6.59
N ASP A 91 0.80 6.94 -6.48
CA ASP A 91 -0.08 7.46 -5.42
C ASP A 91 -0.07 8.98 -5.18
N CYS A 92 -1.21 9.50 -4.76
CA CYS A 92 -1.44 10.89 -4.39
C CYS A 92 -2.27 10.98 -3.08
N PRO A 93 -1.69 10.62 -1.92
CA PRO A 93 -2.36 10.63 -0.61
C PRO A 93 -2.55 12.04 -0.06
N ILE A 94 -3.19 12.11 1.12
CA ILE A 94 -3.19 13.27 2.02
C ILE A 94 -2.39 12.92 3.27
N ASP A 95 -1.50 13.81 3.71
CA ASP A 95 -0.89 13.79 5.04
C ASP A 95 -1.94 14.30 6.05
N LEU A 96 -2.62 13.37 6.73
CA LEU A 96 -3.64 13.67 7.75
C LEU A 96 -3.03 14.03 9.11
N SER A 97 -1.75 13.70 9.37
CA SER A 97 -1.08 14.04 10.64
C SER A 97 -1.03 15.55 10.90
N ALA A 98 -1.04 16.35 9.83
CA ALA A 98 -1.18 17.81 9.87
C ALA A 98 -2.47 18.28 10.58
N LEU A 99 -3.51 17.45 10.68
CA LEU A 99 -4.76 17.74 11.39
C LEU A 99 -4.62 17.73 12.91
N ALA A 100 -3.62 17.03 13.46
CA ALA A 100 -3.39 16.94 14.90
C ALA A 100 -3.21 18.33 15.55
N VAL A 101 -2.65 19.30 14.82
CA VAL A 101 -2.44 20.68 15.26
C VAL A 101 -3.74 21.51 15.26
N PHE A 102 -4.75 21.07 14.52
CA PHE A 102 -6.12 21.62 14.56
C PHE A 102 -7.04 20.85 15.53
N SER A 103 -6.51 19.89 16.31
CA SER A 103 -7.29 19.16 17.33
C SER A 103 -8.04 20.13 18.27
N PRO A 104 -9.28 19.83 18.67
CA PRO A 104 -10.00 20.63 19.65
C PRO A 104 -9.63 20.27 21.10
N VAL A 105 -8.77 19.27 21.30
CA VAL A 105 -8.32 18.74 22.61
C VAL A 105 -6.78 18.75 22.67
N PRO A 106 -6.15 19.29 23.73
CA PRO A 106 -4.68 19.32 23.82
C PRO A 106 -4.10 17.90 23.94
N LEU A 107 -3.18 17.54 23.04
CA LEU A 107 -2.47 16.25 23.07
C LEU A 107 -1.51 16.14 24.26
N THR A 108 -1.07 17.27 24.81
CA THR A 108 -0.38 17.38 26.11
C THR A 108 -1.03 18.50 26.92
N GLY A 109 -0.92 18.46 28.25
CA GLY A 109 -1.77 19.23 29.19
C GLY A 109 -1.64 20.76 29.20
N ASP A 110 -1.01 21.39 28.22
CA ASP A 110 -1.00 22.86 28.05
C ASP A 110 -2.00 23.29 26.96
N ALA A 111 -3.02 24.06 27.36
CA ALA A 111 -4.02 24.59 26.45
C ALA A 111 -3.46 25.65 25.46
N GLY A 112 -2.23 26.13 25.66
CA GLY A 112 -1.58 27.11 24.78
C GLY A 112 -1.26 26.60 23.37
N GLY A 113 -1.27 25.29 23.12
CA GLY A 113 -0.90 24.68 21.83
C GLY A 113 -2.03 24.62 20.78
N LEU A 114 -3.30 24.83 21.15
CA LEU A 114 -4.43 24.57 20.24
C LEU A 114 -4.72 25.71 19.26
N ILE A 115 -4.86 25.36 17.96
CA ILE A 115 -5.40 26.28 16.98
C ILE A 115 -6.92 26.15 16.85
N ARG A 116 -7.66 27.18 17.27
CA ARG A 116 -9.02 27.43 16.77
C ARG A 116 -8.94 28.05 15.36
N ALA A 117 -8.98 27.19 14.34
CA ALA A 117 -9.04 27.57 12.93
C ALA A 117 -9.74 26.50 12.08
N VAL A 118 -10.12 26.86 10.86
CA VAL A 118 -10.53 25.88 9.84
C VAL A 118 -9.32 25.00 9.49
N PRO A 119 -9.43 23.65 9.54
CA PRO A 119 -8.33 22.76 9.23
C PRO A 119 -7.82 22.91 7.81
N ARG A 120 -6.52 22.68 7.62
CA ARG A 120 -5.88 22.64 6.29
C ARG A 120 -5.13 21.34 6.09
N TYR A 121 -5.02 20.97 4.83
CA TYR A 121 -4.58 19.67 4.37
C TYR A 121 -3.29 19.79 3.57
N TRP A 122 -2.44 18.78 3.69
CA TRP A 122 -1.20 18.67 2.94
C TRP A 122 -1.29 17.43 2.03
N SER A 123 -0.85 17.53 0.78
CA SER A 123 -0.60 16.38 -0.07
C SER A 123 0.81 16.54 -0.66
N PRO A 124 1.80 15.75 -0.20
CA PRO A 124 3.19 15.94 -0.63
C PRO A 124 3.34 15.69 -2.13
N ALA A 125 2.66 14.63 -2.59
CA ALA A 125 2.46 14.28 -3.99
C ALA A 125 1.98 15.46 -4.84
N ALA A 126 0.89 16.11 -4.40
CA ALA A 126 0.29 17.21 -5.15
C ALA A 126 1.22 18.43 -5.23
N ALA A 127 1.88 18.79 -4.12
CA ALA A 127 2.80 19.91 -4.07
C ALA A 127 4.07 19.67 -4.92
N ALA A 128 4.67 18.48 -4.83
CA ALA A 128 5.87 18.14 -5.59
C ALA A 128 5.60 18.06 -7.09
N ALA A 129 4.55 17.35 -7.51
CA ALA A 129 4.16 17.26 -8.91
C ALA A 129 3.80 18.64 -9.50
N ALA A 130 3.27 19.56 -8.70
CA ALA A 130 3.05 20.95 -9.12
C ALA A 130 4.37 21.71 -9.33
N ARG A 131 5.35 21.59 -8.41
CA ARG A 131 6.68 22.23 -8.53
C ARG A 131 7.46 21.75 -9.75
N GLU A 132 7.40 20.45 -10.06
CA GLU A 132 8.11 19.87 -11.20
C GLU A 132 7.42 20.13 -12.55
N GLY A 133 6.25 20.78 -12.57
CA GLY A 133 5.54 21.11 -13.80
C GLY A 133 4.70 19.95 -14.37
N GLY A 134 3.91 19.29 -13.52
CA GLY A 134 2.93 18.28 -13.90
C GLY A 134 3.46 16.85 -13.95
N VAL A 135 2.56 15.90 -14.23
CA VAL A 135 2.86 14.50 -14.56
C VAL A 135 1.95 14.02 -15.68
N ASP A 136 2.41 13.03 -16.45
CA ASP A 136 1.72 12.54 -17.65
C ASP A 136 0.68 11.46 -17.30
N ALA A 137 0.96 10.67 -16.26
CA ALA A 137 0.03 9.70 -15.69
C ALA A 137 0.10 9.68 -14.15
N ILE A 138 -0.98 9.20 -13.52
CA ILE A 138 -1.02 8.82 -12.11
C ILE A 138 -1.47 7.37 -12.03
N LEU A 139 -0.76 6.53 -11.27
CA LEU A 139 -1.14 5.17 -10.92
C LEU A 139 -1.47 5.15 -9.43
N VAL A 140 -2.69 4.75 -9.08
CA VAL A 140 -3.17 4.70 -7.69
C VAL A 140 -3.26 3.25 -7.23
N SER A 141 -2.53 2.91 -6.17
CA SER A 141 -2.52 1.56 -5.61
C SER A 141 -3.68 1.30 -4.67
N SER A 142 -4.19 2.31 -3.94
CA SER A 142 -5.23 2.13 -2.91
C SER A 142 -6.27 3.24 -2.88
N ALA A 143 -7.38 3.01 -2.19
CA ALA A 143 -8.40 4.04 -1.97
C ALA A 143 -7.87 5.25 -1.15
N THR A 144 -6.93 5.02 -0.23
CA THR A 144 -6.18 6.07 0.49
C THR A 144 -5.19 6.81 -0.42
N GLY A 145 -4.60 6.10 -1.37
CA GLY A 145 -3.68 6.61 -2.38
C GLY A 145 -4.29 7.60 -3.38
N MET A 146 -5.61 7.76 -3.46
CA MET A 146 -6.24 8.79 -4.30
C MET A 146 -6.71 10.05 -3.57
N LEU A 147 -6.66 10.11 -2.24
CA LEU A 147 -7.35 11.16 -1.46
C LEU A 147 -6.94 12.60 -1.84
N GLY A 148 -5.70 12.81 -2.29
CA GLY A 148 -5.16 14.10 -2.72
C GLY A 148 -5.46 14.48 -4.17
N LEU A 149 -6.01 13.58 -5.00
CA LEU A 149 -6.31 13.85 -6.42
C LEU A 149 -7.23 15.07 -6.65
N PRO A 150 -8.24 15.39 -5.81
CA PRO A 150 -9.05 16.59 -5.99
C PRO A 150 -8.31 17.90 -5.67
N PHE A 151 -7.09 17.84 -5.11
CA PHE A 151 -6.16 18.97 -5.11
C PHE A 151 -5.48 19.10 -6.48
N LEU A 152 -4.88 18.01 -6.98
CA LEU A 152 -4.16 17.98 -8.25
C LEU A 152 -5.02 18.32 -9.47
N THR A 153 -6.18 17.69 -9.58
CA THR A 153 -7.04 17.76 -10.79
C THR A 153 -7.59 19.16 -11.08
N ARG A 154 -7.51 20.09 -10.12
CA ARG A 154 -7.84 21.52 -10.26
C ARG A 154 -6.70 22.37 -10.83
N LEU A 155 -5.47 21.86 -10.84
CA LEU A 155 -4.29 22.60 -11.29
C LEU A 155 -4.18 22.58 -12.84
N PRO A 156 -3.87 23.70 -13.51
CA PRO A 156 -3.79 23.77 -14.98
C PRO A 156 -2.79 22.80 -15.63
N GLY A 157 -1.72 22.40 -14.91
CA GLY A 157 -0.76 21.40 -15.39
C GLY A 157 -1.32 19.97 -15.49
N PHE A 158 -2.50 19.71 -14.92
CA PHE A 158 -3.09 18.37 -14.78
C PHE A 158 -4.42 18.26 -15.56
N VAL A 159 -4.49 18.96 -16.71
CA VAL A 159 -5.61 18.86 -17.67
C VAL A 159 -5.46 17.63 -18.56
N ASN A 160 -4.23 17.26 -18.94
CA ASN A 160 -3.93 16.16 -19.86
C ASN A 160 -3.47 14.87 -19.16
N THR A 161 -3.23 14.91 -17.84
CA THR A 161 -2.81 13.78 -17.03
C THR A 161 -3.88 12.69 -17.01
N LYS A 162 -3.50 11.45 -17.30
CA LYS A 162 -4.40 10.28 -17.18
C LYS A 162 -4.28 9.67 -15.80
N ILE A 163 -5.39 9.29 -15.18
CA ILE A 163 -5.41 8.75 -13.82
C ILE A 163 -5.95 7.32 -13.89
N TYR A 164 -5.14 6.35 -13.47
CA TYR A 164 -5.47 4.93 -13.47
C TYR A 164 -5.65 4.43 -12.04
N VAL A 165 -6.80 3.82 -11.78
CA VAL A 165 -7.23 3.32 -10.46
C VAL A 165 -8.03 2.04 -10.69
N THR A 166 -8.03 1.07 -9.77
CA THR A 166 -8.98 -0.04 -9.90
C THR A 166 -10.42 0.44 -9.75
N GLU A 167 -11.38 -0.25 -10.39
CA GLU A 167 -12.82 0.06 -10.29
C GLU A 167 -13.30 0.14 -8.83
N VAL A 168 -12.78 -0.75 -7.98
CA VAL A 168 -13.15 -0.81 -6.56
C VAL A 168 -12.45 0.26 -5.72
N ALA A 169 -11.13 0.46 -5.85
CA ALA A 169 -10.45 1.54 -5.12
C ALA A 169 -10.97 2.92 -5.53
N ALA A 170 -11.33 3.12 -6.81
CA ALA A 170 -11.98 4.34 -7.29
C ALA A 170 -13.32 4.61 -6.59
N ARG A 171 -14.15 3.57 -6.41
CA ARG A 171 -15.46 3.70 -5.76
C ARG A 171 -15.35 3.85 -4.24
N ILE A 172 -14.45 3.13 -3.56
CA ILE A 172 -14.17 3.33 -2.13
C ILE A 172 -13.59 4.74 -1.92
N GLY A 173 -12.55 5.12 -2.66
CA GLY A 173 -11.89 6.42 -2.56
C GLY A 173 -12.85 7.60 -2.73
N LYS A 174 -13.83 7.52 -3.65
CA LYS A 174 -14.90 8.52 -3.76
C LYS A 174 -15.71 8.69 -2.45
N LEU A 175 -16.01 7.60 -1.76
CA LEU A 175 -16.73 7.62 -0.48
C LEU A 175 -15.84 8.18 0.65
N MET A 176 -14.56 7.81 0.69
CA MET A 176 -13.57 8.37 1.62
C MET A 176 -13.40 9.89 1.45
N MET A 177 -13.34 10.38 0.20
CA MET A 177 -13.30 11.82 -0.10
C MET A 177 -14.56 12.56 0.38
N ARG A 178 -15.75 11.94 0.25
CA ARG A 178 -17.02 12.50 0.76
C ARG A 178 -17.03 12.55 2.29
N GLU A 179 -16.59 11.47 2.93
CA GLU A 179 -16.47 11.38 4.38
C GLU A 179 -15.49 12.43 4.93
N LEU A 180 -14.35 12.66 4.28
CA LEU A 180 -13.42 13.73 4.66
C LEU A 180 -14.07 15.12 4.63
N VAL A 181 -14.90 15.39 3.62
CA VAL A 181 -15.62 16.67 3.50
C VAL A 181 -16.69 16.82 4.58
N GLU A 182 -17.44 15.77 4.92
CA GLU A 182 -18.43 15.86 6.01
C GLU A 182 -17.76 15.92 7.39
N MET A 183 -16.67 15.18 7.63
CA MET A 183 -15.86 15.32 8.83
C MET A 183 -15.29 16.74 9.00
N HIS A 184 -14.75 17.32 7.92
CA HIS A 184 -14.30 18.70 7.91
C HIS A 184 -15.43 19.69 8.23
N ARG A 185 -16.60 19.50 7.61
CA ARG A 185 -17.79 20.33 7.84
C ARG A 185 -18.31 20.20 9.28
N ALA A 186 -18.35 18.98 9.82
CA ALA A 186 -18.70 18.73 11.21
C ALA A 186 -17.70 19.40 12.17
N PHE A 187 -16.40 19.24 11.92
CA PHE A 187 -15.36 19.94 12.70
C PHE A 187 -15.57 21.46 12.69
N VAL A 188 -15.70 22.07 11.51
CA VAL A 188 -15.87 23.53 11.38
C VAL A 188 -17.16 24.00 12.06
N ARG A 189 -18.24 23.21 12.02
CA ARG A 189 -19.52 23.50 12.69
C ARG A 189 -19.45 23.50 14.22
N TYR A 190 -18.56 22.71 14.83
CA TYR A 190 -18.45 22.58 16.30
C TYR A 190 -17.22 23.28 16.91
N TYR A 191 -16.13 23.42 16.15
CA TYR A 191 -14.83 23.89 16.62
C TYR A 191 -14.21 25.01 15.76
N GLY A 192 -14.83 25.35 14.63
CA GLY A 192 -14.39 26.44 13.77
C GLY A 192 -14.46 27.84 14.42
N PRO A 193 -13.85 28.85 13.80
CA PRO A 193 -13.90 30.23 14.27
C PRO A 193 -15.29 30.85 14.03
N ASP A 194 -15.72 31.75 14.91
CA ASP A 194 -17.00 32.49 14.80
C ASP A 194 -17.06 33.52 13.64
N THR A 195 -16.05 33.53 12.75
CA THR A 195 -15.91 34.49 11.63
C THR A 195 -15.16 33.88 10.45
N ASP A 196 -15.65 34.08 9.22
CA ASP A 196 -15.09 33.55 7.95
C ASP A 196 -13.74 34.14 7.50
N GLY A 197 -13.01 34.83 8.39
CA GLY A 197 -11.74 35.47 8.07
C GLY A 197 -10.56 34.50 8.01
N LEU A 198 -9.51 34.86 7.28
CA LEU A 198 -8.20 34.22 7.44
C LEU A 198 -7.77 34.35 8.92
N PRO A 199 -7.34 33.27 9.59
CA PRO A 199 -6.98 33.36 11.00
C PRO A 199 -5.78 34.29 11.21
N LYS A 200 -5.92 35.30 12.07
CA LYS A 200 -4.89 36.34 12.36
C LYS A 200 -3.57 35.83 12.97
N TRP A 201 -3.42 34.52 13.19
CA TRP A 201 -2.16 33.89 13.57
C TRP A 201 -1.35 33.40 12.36
N MET A 202 -1.99 33.26 11.20
CA MET A 202 -1.39 32.94 9.90
C MET A 202 -0.69 34.17 9.28
N GLU A 203 -0.85 35.33 9.92
CA GLU A 203 -0.13 36.57 9.65
C GLU A 203 0.94 36.78 10.75
N GLY A 204 2.22 36.53 10.42
CA GLY A 204 3.36 36.84 11.30
C GLY A 204 3.74 35.77 12.33
N ASP A 205 4.43 36.19 13.40
CA ASP A 205 5.33 35.34 14.21
C ASP A 205 4.67 34.15 14.94
N LYS A 206 3.34 34.12 15.07
CA LYS A 206 2.65 32.96 15.64
C LYS A 206 2.76 31.72 14.76
N LEU A 207 2.90 31.89 13.44
CA LEU A 207 3.20 30.80 12.52
C LEU A 207 4.56 30.16 12.86
N ASN A 208 5.57 30.96 13.25
CA ASN A 208 6.91 30.46 13.60
C ASN A 208 6.90 29.61 14.89
N GLY A 209 6.04 29.96 15.86
CA GLY A 209 5.81 29.12 17.04
C GLY A 209 5.18 27.76 16.67
N LEU A 210 4.27 27.76 15.69
CA LEU A 210 3.65 26.54 15.17
C LEU A 210 4.63 25.67 14.38
N VAL A 211 5.47 26.30 13.54
CA VAL A 211 6.59 25.66 12.83
C VAL A 211 7.48 24.93 13.83
N SER A 212 7.81 25.54 14.98
CA SER A 212 8.62 24.89 16.03
C SER A 212 7.93 23.72 16.76
N MET A 213 6.59 23.61 16.71
CA MET A 213 5.88 22.40 17.19
C MET A 213 5.85 21.31 16.11
N LEU A 214 5.57 21.68 14.85
CA LEU A 214 5.57 20.75 13.72
C LEU A 214 6.97 20.15 13.46
N GLN A 215 8.02 20.95 13.58
CA GLN A 215 9.44 20.52 13.54
C GLN A 215 9.90 19.72 14.77
N LYS A 216 9.02 19.48 15.76
CA LYS A 216 9.26 18.54 16.87
C LYS A 216 8.46 17.25 16.74
N LEU A 217 7.47 17.22 15.84
CA LEU A 217 6.67 16.04 15.47
C LEU A 217 7.15 15.40 14.16
N VAL A 218 7.88 16.14 13.33
CA VAL A 218 8.57 15.65 12.13
C VAL A 218 10.05 15.93 12.29
N THR A 219 10.89 14.91 12.11
CA THR A 219 12.34 14.94 12.35
C THR A 219 13.10 15.85 11.37
N GLU A 220 14.35 16.17 11.72
CA GLU A 220 15.20 17.16 11.06
C GLU A 220 15.64 16.78 9.62
N ASP A 221 14.77 16.98 8.63
CA ASP A 221 15.20 17.15 7.23
C ASP A 221 14.27 18.10 6.44
N GLU A 222 14.81 18.72 5.39
CA GLU A 222 14.19 19.63 4.39
C GLU A 222 12.89 20.36 4.83
N GLY A 223 13.02 21.61 5.24
CA GLY A 223 11.93 22.40 5.86
C GLY A 223 10.62 22.47 5.07
N LYS A 224 9.59 21.77 5.55
CA LYS A 224 8.18 21.84 5.07
C LYS A 224 7.69 23.31 5.02
N ASP A 225 7.64 23.89 3.81
CA ASP A 225 7.03 25.22 3.59
C ASP A 225 5.51 25.15 3.82
N LEU A 226 5.05 25.68 4.97
CA LEU A 226 3.65 25.67 5.38
C LEU A 226 2.72 26.49 4.48
N THR A 227 3.23 27.28 3.53
CA THR A 227 2.40 27.87 2.47
C THR A 227 1.75 26.80 1.58
N SER A 228 2.26 25.57 1.60
CA SER A 228 1.70 24.39 0.92
C SER A 228 0.38 23.88 1.53
N LEU A 229 -0.02 24.35 2.72
CA LEU A 229 -1.27 23.93 3.38
C LEU A 229 -2.52 24.49 2.68
N MET A 230 -3.30 23.60 2.07
CA MET A 230 -4.47 23.92 1.26
C MET A 230 -5.79 23.83 2.05
N PRO A 231 -6.80 24.66 1.74
CA PRO A 231 -8.18 24.38 2.16
C PRO A 231 -8.70 23.14 1.44
N LEU A 232 -9.57 22.36 2.10
CA LEU A 232 -10.14 21.14 1.53
C LEU A 232 -10.88 21.39 0.21
N TYR A 233 -10.94 20.36 -0.63
CA TYR A 233 -11.76 20.35 -1.84
C TYR A 233 -13.25 20.32 -1.52
N SER A 234 -14.07 20.81 -2.47
CA SER A 234 -15.53 20.75 -2.38
C SER A 234 -16.09 19.44 -2.95
N PRO A 235 -17.35 19.05 -2.65
CA PRO A 235 -18.00 17.91 -3.30
C PRO A 235 -18.02 18.00 -4.84
N GLY A 236 -18.13 19.21 -5.39
CA GLY A 236 -18.03 19.42 -6.84
C GLY A 236 -16.66 19.03 -7.39
N ASN A 237 -15.58 19.32 -6.66
CA ASN A 237 -14.23 18.93 -7.07
C ASN A 237 -13.99 17.42 -6.95
N ILE A 238 -14.72 16.71 -6.07
CA ILE A 238 -14.72 15.24 -6.06
C ILE A 238 -15.31 14.73 -7.37
N GLU A 239 -16.48 15.23 -7.80
CA GLU A 239 -17.09 14.80 -9.07
C GLU A 239 -16.24 15.16 -10.30
N GLU A 240 -15.63 16.36 -10.34
CA GLU A 240 -14.67 16.77 -11.38
C GLU A 240 -13.43 15.86 -11.42
N CYS A 241 -12.94 15.44 -10.25
CA CYS A 241 -11.82 14.52 -10.13
C CYS A 241 -12.18 13.11 -10.62
N MET A 242 -13.34 12.58 -10.20
CA MET A 242 -13.80 11.25 -10.60
C MET A 242 -14.06 11.15 -12.12
N GLN A 243 -14.45 12.25 -12.77
CA GLN A 243 -14.59 12.31 -14.24
C GLN A 243 -13.26 12.20 -15.01
N LYS A 244 -12.11 12.40 -14.34
CA LYS A 244 -10.76 12.21 -14.93
C LYS A 244 -10.17 10.82 -14.68
N ILE A 245 -10.81 10.00 -13.86
CA ILE A 245 -10.33 8.65 -13.53
C ILE A 245 -10.74 7.68 -14.64
N GLN A 246 -9.77 6.94 -15.16
CA GLN A 246 -9.99 5.72 -15.93
C GLN A 246 -9.95 4.53 -14.96
N PRO A 247 -11.10 3.96 -14.57
CA PRO A 247 -11.13 2.73 -13.78
C PRO A 247 -10.62 1.56 -14.62
N VAL A 248 -9.90 0.64 -13.99
CA VAL A 248 -9.46 -0.64 -14.59
C VAL A 248 -9.84 -1.83 -13.71
N LYS A 249 -9.87 -3.03 -14.28
CA LYS A 249 -10.03 -4.29 -13.54
C LYS A 249 -8.67 -4.96 -13.27
N TYR A 250 -8.62 -5.84 -12.27
CA TYR A 250 -7.45 -6.71 -12.11
C TYR A 250 -7.21 -7.54 -13.37
N GLY A 251 -5.95 -7.66 -13.78
CA GLY A 251 -5.55 -8.34 -15.01
C GLY A 251 -5.74 -7.53 -16.30
N GLU A 252 -6.40 -6.37 -16.26
CA GLU A 252 -6.59 -5.51 -17.43
C GLU A 252 -5.27 -4.84 -17.84
N GLU A 253 -4.89 -4.97 -19.11
CA GLU A 253 -3.67 -4.38 -19.67
C GLU A 253 -4.02 -3.16 -20.54
N VAL A 254 -3.66 -1.97 -20.07
CA VAL A 254 -4.01 -0.68 -20.69
C VAL A 254 -2.77 -0.04 -21.30
N CYS A 255 -2.84 0.34 -22.57
CA CYS A 255 -1.73 1.00 -23.26
C CYS A 255 -1.69 2.50 -22.97
N PHE A 256 -0.61 2.98 -22.35
CA PHE A 256 -0.33 4.40 -22.16
C PHE A 256 0.59 4.94 -23.28
N ASN A 257 0.05 5.91 -24.02
CA ASN A 257 0.71 6.67 -25.08
C ASN A 257 1.38 5.84 -26.20
N GLY A 258 1.04 4.55 -26.35
CA GLY A 258 1.66 3.66 -27.33
C GLY A 258 3.04 3.14 -26.95
N ILE A 259 3.51 3.44 -25.72
CA ILE A 259 4.89 3.17 -25.26
C ILE A 259 4.90 2.20 -24.08
N PHE A 260 3.95 2.34 -23.16
CA PHE A 260 3.86 1.53 -21.94
C PHE A 260 2.60 0.68 -21.92
N MET A 261 2.71 -0.55 -21.42
CA MET A 261 1.58 -1.36 -20.98
C MET A 261 1.49 -1.29 -19.46
N LEU A 262 0.34 -0.82 -18.96
CA LEU A 262 0.02 -0.70 -17.54
C LEU A 262 -0.91 -1.84 -17.15
N LYS A 263 -0.66 -2.50 -16.02
CA LYS A 263 -1.49 -3.58 -15.50
C LYS A 263 -1.67 -3.46 -14.00
N ALA A 264 -2.90 -3.60 -13.53
CA ALA A 264 -3.22 -3.74 -12.11
C ALA A 264 -3.43 -5.21 -11.75
N SER A 265 -2.84 -5.65 -10.63
CA SER A 265 -2.99 -6.98 -10.02
C SER A 265 -3.33 -6.81 -8.54
N SER A 266 -4.10 -7.73 -7.92
CA SER A 266 -4.50 -7.58 -6.50
C SER A 266 -3.31 -7.59 -5.56
N SER A 267 -3.32 -6.77 -4.50
CA SER A 267 -2.30 -6.76 -3.43
C SER A 267 -2.70 -7.55 -2.17
N GLY A 268 -3.90 -8.13 -2.13
CA GLY A 268 -4.42 -8.92 -0.99
C GLY A 268 -4.88 -8.11 0.23
N LEU A 269 -4.32 -6.93 0.49
CA LEU A 269 -4.50 -6.20 1.75
C LEU A 269 -5.92 -5.68 1.99
N GLU A 270 -6.59 -5.18 0.95
CA GLU A 270 -7.88 -4.51 1.04
C GLU A 270 -8.64 -4.54 -0.30
N LEU A 271 -9.96 -4.38 -0.27
CA LEU A 271 -10.81 -4.43 -1.47
C LEU A 271 -10.36 -3.40 -2.52
N GLY A 272 -9.84 -3.88 -3.66
CA GLY A 272 -9.39 -3.06 -4.77
C GLY A 272 -7.94 -2.57 -4.70
N ASN A 273 -7.19 -2.85 -3.61
CA ASN A 273 -5.78 -2.46 -3.54
C ASN A 273 -4.93 -3.24 -4.56
N SER A 274 -4.05 -2.53 -5.26
CA SER A 274 -3.40 -3.01 -6.48
C SER A 274 -1.90 -2.78 -6.55
N VAL A 275 -1.20 -3.84 -6.93
CA VAL A 275 0.16 -3.84 -7.43
C VAL A 275 0.13 -3.40 -8.89
N TRP A 276 1.02 -2.47 -9.28
CA TRP A 276 1.06 -1.93 -10.64
C TRP A 276 2.30 -2.39 -11.39
N THR A 277 2.11 -3.11 -12.49
CA THR A 277 3.18 -3.44 -13.43
C THR A 277 3.17 -2.46 -14.61
N ILE A 278 4.34 -1.88 -14.89
CA ILE A 278 4.60 -0.90 -15.94
C ILE A 278 5.63 -1.52 -16.90
N LYS A 279 5.20 -2.01 -18.07
CA LYS A 279 6.11 -2.59 -19.08
C LYS A 279 6.37 -1.56 -20.17
N GLY A 280 7.60 -1.04 -20.23
CA GLY A 280 8.07 -0.13 -21.28
C GLY A 280 9.04 -0.80 -22.27
N PRO A 281 9.61 -0.04 -23.23
CA PRO A 281 10.45 -0.61 -24.30
C PRO A 281 11.84 -1.09 -23.86
N ARG A 282 12.39 -0.55 -22.76
CA ARG A 282 13.72 -0.91 -22.22
C ARG A 282 13.70 -1.51 -20.81
N ALA A 283 12.60 -1.38 -20.08
CA ALA A 283 12.49 -1.84 -18.71
C ALA A 283 11.03 -2.14 -18.35
N SER A 284 10.87 -3.11 -17.47
CA SER A 284 9.62 -3.51 -16.82
C SER A 284 9.74 -3.34 -15.32
N ILE A 285 8.78 -2.62 -14.73
CA ILE A 285 8.82 -2.16 -13.34
C ILE A 285 7.53 -2.57 -12.65
N THR A 286 7.62 -3.23 -11.50
CA THR A 286 6.46 -3.46 -10.62
C THR A 286 6.56 -2.55 -9.40
N TYR A 287 5.53 -1.71 -9.20
CA TYR A 287 5.31 -0.93 -8.00
C TYR A 287 4.49 -1.74 -7.01
N LEU A 288 5.12 -2.10 -5.89
CA LEU A 288 4.56 -2.92 -4.82
C LEU A 288 4.22 -2.03 -3.61
N PRO A 289 2.94 -1.73 -3.36
CA PRO A 289 2.46 -1.12 -2.12
C PRO A 289 2.42 -2.15 -0.98
N SER A 290 1.93 -1.73 0.19
CA SER A 290 1.50 -2.61 1.28
C SER A 290 0.62 -3.77 0.75
N SER A 291 1.05 -5.01 0.99
CA SER A 291 0.50 -6.23 0.38
C SER A 291 0.55 -7.39 1.38
N VAL A 292 -0.38 -8.35 1.28
CA VAL A 292 -0.38 -9.61 2.07
C VAL A 292 -0.67 -10.78 1.15
N PHE A 293 -0.06 -11.95 1.39
CA PHE A 293 -0.11 -13.06 0.44
C PHE A 293 -1.51 -13.67 0.29
N VAL A 294 -2.21 -13.85 1.41
CA VAL A 294 -3.53 -14.49 1.49
C VAL A 294 -4.47 -13.60 2.30
N SER A 295 -5.76 -13.53 1.94
CA SER A 295 -6.69 -12.55 2.55
C SER A 295 -8.02 -13.18 3.00
N ALA A 296 -8.55 -12.71 4.14
CA ALA A 296 -9.84 -13.17 4.68
C ALA A 296 -11.06 -12.45 4.05
N HIS A 297 -10.82 -11.40 3.26
CA HIS A 297 -11.86 -10.54 2.65
C HIS A 297 -11.59 -10.20 1.18
N ALA A 298 -10.40 -9.73 0.80
CA ALA A 298 -10.07 -9.30 -0.55
C ALA A 298 -9.50 -10.44 -1.41
N LEU A 299 -9.40 -10.26 -2.73
CA LEU A 299 -8.73 -11.25 -3.59
C LEU A 299 -7.23 -11.35 -3.24
N ASP A 300 -6.72 -12.57 -3.05
CA ASP A 300 -5.33 -12.89 -2.68
C ASP A 300 -4.28 -12.19 -3.59
N PHE A 301 -3.05 -12.01 -3.09
CA PHE A 301 -1.99 -11.33 -3.85
C PHE A 301 -1.60 -12.12 -5.12
N ASP A 302 -1.76 -11.47 -6.27
CA ASP A 302 -1.27 -12.00 -7.54
C ASP A 302 0.25 -11.81 -7.65
N TYR A 303 0.98 -12.71 -7.00
CA TYR A 303 2.44 -12.78 -7.03
C TYR A 303 3.03 -12.96 -8.45
N SER A 304 2.21 -13.29 -9.48
CA SER A 304 2.70 -13.35 -10.86
C SER A 304 3.14 -11.97 -11.37
N SER A 305 2.58 -10.89 -10.79
CA SER A 305 3.01 -9.50 -11.01
C SER A 305 4.47 -9.20 -10.63
N LEU A 306 5.12 -10.05 -9.82
CA LEU A 306 6.54 -9.94 -9.48
C LEU A 306 7.46 -10.65 -10.49
N LYS A 307 6.94 -11.64 -11.24
CA LYS A 307 7.74 -12.46 -12.15
C LYS A 307 8.14 -11.67 -13.40
N GLU A 308 9.38 -11.86 -13.85
CA GLU A 308 9.90 -11.34 -15.13
C GLU A 308 9.87 -9.80 -15.26
N ASN A 309 10.13 -9.08 -14.16
CA ASN A 309 10.34 -7.63 -14.17
C ASN A 309 11.81 -7.27 -13.91
N ASP A 310 12.29 -6.20 -14.53
CA ASP A 310 13.66 -5.69 -14.38
C ASP A 310 13.88 -4.95 -13.05
N VAL A 311 12.83 -4.30 -12.52
CA VAL A 311 12.85 -3.56 -11.25
C VAL A 311 11.58 -3.82 -10.45
N ILE A 312 11.71 -3.93 -9.13
CA ILE A 312 10.58 -3.94 -8.19
C ILE A 312 10.78 -2.79 -7.20
N LEU A 313 9.78 -1.92 -7.07
CA LEU A 313 9.76 -0.79 -6.16
C LEU A 313 8.88 -1.14 -4.95
N PHE A 314 9.53 -1.43 -3.83
CA PHE A 314 8.87 -1.65 -2.54
C PHE A 314 8.57 -0.29 -1.89
N SER A 315 7.31 -0.07 -1.51
CA SER A 315 6.81 1.25 -1.05
C SER A 315 6.54 1.30 0.44
N ASP A 316 6.34 0.12 1.03
CA ASP A 316 6.11 -0.14 2.44
C ASP A 316 6.67 -1.54 2.76
N LEU A 317 7.15 -1.72 3.99
CA LEU A 317 7.76 -2.94 4.52
C LEU A 317 7.50 -2.99 6.03
N SER A 318 6.24 -3.14 6.43
CA SER A 318 5.88 -3.45 7.82
C SER A 318 6.40 -4.84 8.21
N SER A 319 7.32 -4.89 9.18
CA SER A 319 7.70 -6.13 9.86
C SER A 319 6.52 -6.60 10.72
N LEU A 320 6.21 -7.90 10.70
CA LEU A 320 5.22 -8.50 11.61
C LEU A 320 5.70 -8.53 13.07
N ASN A 321 7.01 -8.36 13.30
CA ASN A 321 7.69 -8.74 14.55
C ASN A 321 8.13 -7.55 15.42
N ASP A 322 7.78 -6.31 15.07
CA ASP A 322 8.24 -5.09 15.76
C ASP A 322 7.61 -4.88 17.16
N MET A 323 7.04 -5.94 17.76
CA MET A 323 6.50 -5.95 19.12
C MET A 323 7.51 -6.40 20.19
N ASP A 324 8.68 -6.94 19.82
CA ASP A 324 9.65 -7.50 20.78
C ASP A 324 10.69 -6.49 21.32
N GLU A 325 10.99 -5.39 20.61
CA GLU A 325 12.11 -4.48 21.02
C GLU A 325 11.87 -3.71 22.33
N ASP A 326 10.61 -3.47 22.73
CA ASP A 326 10.28 -2.73 23.97
C ASP A 326 10.49 -3.56 25.26
N ASN A 327 10.83 -4.85 25.15
CA ASN A 327 10.79 -5.80 26.26
C ASN A 327 12.16 -6.19 26.88
N GLU A 328 13.27 -5.53 26.52
CA GLU A 328 14.63 -5.76 27.09
C GLU A 328 14.77 -5.41 28.60
N LYS A 329 13.68 -5.32 29.37
CA LYS A 329 13.69 -4.97 30.81
C LYS A 329 12.73 -5.79 31.67
N LEU A 330 12.77 -7.12 31.57
CA LEU A 330 12.46 -8.03 32.70
C LEU A 330 13.05 -9.44 32.45
N ASP A 331 13.34 -10.15 33.55
CA ASP A 331 13.80 -11.54 33.65
C ASP A 331 14.99 -12.02 32.79
N GLU A 332 16.21 -11.67 33.24
CA GLU A 332 17.28 -12.67 33.26
C GLU A 332 16.80 -13.88 34.08
N HIS A 333 16.50 -15.03 33.45
CA HIS A 333 16.67 -16.43 33.94
C HIS A 333 15.69 -17.48 33.32
N ALA A 334 15.61 -17.63 31.99
CA ALA A 334 14.88 -18.75 31.36
C ALA A 334 15.44 -19.25 30.02
N MET A 335 16.77 -19.26 29.81
CA MET A 335 17.36 -19.78 28.57
C MET A 335 17.15 -21.29 28.41
N ASN A 336 16.40 -21.69 27.39
CA ASN A 336 16.24 -23.07 26.95
C ASN A 336 16.43 -23.14 25.42
N GLU A 337 17.67 -23.40 24.98
CA GLU A 337 18.12 -23.22 23.59
C GLU A 337 17.50 -24.23 22.59
N THR A 338 16.26 -24.02 22.15
CA THR A 338 15.64 -24.89 21.11
C THR A 338 14.81 -24.14 20.05
N ASP A 339 14.10 -23.06 20.40
CA ASP A 339 13.07 -22.48 19.51
C ASP A 339 13.57 -21.35 18.57
N SER A 340 14.81 -20.87 18.69
CA SER A 340 15.37 -19.82 17.80
C SER A 340 15.72 -20.30 16.37
N SER A 341 15.30 -21.50 15.97
CA SER A 341 15.74 -22.15 14.73
C SER A 341 14.93 -21.80 13.47
N LEU A 342 13.78 -21.14 13.60
CA LEU A 342 12.88 -20.85 12.47
C LEU A 342 13.31 -19.62 11.64
N CYS A 343 13.91 -18.60 12.26
CA CYS A 343 14.10 -17.28 11.65
C CYS A 343 15.21 -17.18 10.59
N HIS A 344 15.89 -18.28 10.24
CA HIS A 344 17.10 -18.22 9.40
C HIS A 344 17.12 -19.16 8.17
N ARG A 345 15.96 -19.62 7.69
CA ARG A 345 15.85 -20.40 6.44
C ARG A 345 15.63 -19.51 5.22
N SER A 346 16.65 -18.74 4.83
CA SER A 346 16.66 -18.07 3.53
C SER A 346 16.60 -19.12 2.41
N VAL A 347 15.52 -19.10 1.63
CA VAL A 347 15.36 -20.00 0.48
C VAL A 347 16.26 -19.50 -0.65
N LEU A 348 17.53 -19.89 -0.59
CA LEU A 348 18.40 -19.92 -1.76
C LEU A 348 17.69 -20.76 -2.83
N ARG A 349 17.57 -20.23 -4.05
CA ARG A 349 17.01 -21.00 -5.17
C ARG A 349 17.90 -22.21 -5.44
N ASP A 350 17.36 -23.39 -5.20
CA ASP A 350 17.88 -24.62 -5.78
C ASP A 350 17.30 -24.73 -7.20
N ASP A 351 18.15 -24.81 -8.22
CA ASP A 351 17.79 -24.71 -9.65
C ASP A 351 16.99 -25.94 -10.18
N GLY A 352 16.37 -26.71 -9.29
CA GLY A 352 15.55 -27.88 -9.59
C GLY A 352 14.30 -28.06 -8.71
N ALA A 353 14.00 -27.15 -7.79
CA ALA A 353 12.74 -27.16 -7.03
C ALA A 353 11.59 -26.59 -7.87
N ASP A 354 10.38 -27.13 -7.73
CA ASP A 354 9.21 -26.53 -8.39
C ASP A 354 8.88 -25.18 -7.72
N ALA A 355 8.64 -24.17 -8.56
CA ALA A 355 8.31 -22.84 -8.09
C ALA A 355 6.98 -22.84 -7.32
N ASP A 356 6.02 -23.67 -7.74
CA ASP A 356 4.68 -23.75 -7.13
C ASP A 356 4.73 -24.34 -5.71
N GLU A 357 5.58 -25.36 -5.50
CA GLU A 357 5.80 -25.99 -4.19
C GLU A 357 6.52 -25.03 -3.22
N THR A 358 7.42 -24.18 -3.74
CA THR A 358 8.10 -23.13 -2.95
C THR A 358 7.15 -21.97 -2.61
N ILE A 359 6.26 -21.57 -3.53
CA ILE A 359 5.24 -20.52 -3.31
C ILE A 359 4.23 -20.96 -2.25
N THR A 360 3.87 -22.25 -2.23
CA THR A 360 2.96 -22.82 -1.22
C THR A 360 3.49 -22.66 0.22
N PHE A 361 4.80 -22.55 0.41
CA PHE A 361 5.46 -22.30 1.71
C PHE A 361 5.59 -20.80 2.06
N LEU A 362 5.32 -19.89 1.11
CA LEU A 362 5.24 -18.45 1.36
C LEU A 362 3.79 -18.00 1.62
N CYS A 363 2.82 -18.66 1.00
CA CYS A 363 1.39 -18.46 1.25
C CYS A 363 0.89 -19.25 2.47
N ASN A 364 1.59 -19.15 3.61
CA ASN A 364 1.15 -19.77 4.86
C ASN A 364 -0.22 -19.19 5.29
N ASN A 365 -1.07 -20.02 5.89
CA ASN A 365 -2.34 -19.57 6.45
C ASN A 365 -2.16 -18.77 7.76
N ASP A 366 -0.92 -18.67 8.24
CA ASP A 366 -0.53 -18.02 9.49
C ASP A 366 -0.96 -16.54 9.46
N ASP A 367 -0.70 -15.79 8.37
CA ASP A 367 -1.13 -14.39 8.18
C ASP A 367 -2.64 -14.18 8.40
N ILE A 368 -3.49 -15.02 7.76
CA ILE A 368 -4.94 -14.98 7.92
C ILE A 368 -5.35 -15.35 9.34
N THR A 369 -4.71 -16.38 9.89
CA THR A 369 -5.00 -16.88 11.24
C THR A 369 -4.70 -15.79 12.26
N GLU A 370 -3.60 -15.06 12.09
CA GLU A 370 -3.18 -13.98 12.98
C GLU A 370 -4.09 -12.74 12.90
N GLU A 371 -4.54 -12.32 11.71
CA GLU A 371 -5.54 -11.23 11.60
C GLU A 371 -6.88 -11.64 12.23
N ILE A 372 -7.32 -12.89 12.03
CA ILE A 372 -8.55 -13.43 12.64
C ILE A 372 -8.40 -13.60 14.16
N GLU A 373 -7.26 -14.04 14.67
CA GLU A 373 -7.00 -14.18 16.11
C GLU A 373 -6.93 -12.81 16.80
N ARG A 374 -6.29 -11.81 16.20
CA ARG A 374 -6.31 -10.41 16.70
C ARG A 374 -7.74 -9.86 16.78
N ILE A 375 -8.56 -10.04 15.74
CA ILE A 375 -9.96 -9.60 15.75
C ILE A 375 -10.80 -10.41 16.76
N SER A 376 -10.52 -11.70 16.93
CA SER A 376 -11.18 -12.56 17.92
C SER A 376 -10.83 -12.16 19.36
N PHE A 377 -9.58 -11.77 19.63
CA PHE A 377 -9.17 -11.18 20.90
C PHE A 377 -9.91 -9.86 21.17
N ILE A 378 -10.00 -8.96 20.18
CA ILE A 378 -10.79 -7.74 20.27
C ILE A 378 -12.27 -8.06 20.58
N CYS A 379 -12.85 -9.09 19.95
CA CYS A 379 -14.21 -9.54 20.25
C CYS A 379 -14.37 -10.00 21.70
N SER A 380 -13.36 -10.67 22.29
CA SER A 380 -13.39 -11.04 23.72
C SER A 380 -13.42 -9.81 24.63
N CYS A 381 -12.61 -8.77 24.33
CA CYS A 381 -12.59 -7.52 25.09
C CYS A 381 -13.92 -6.75 24.98
N ILE A 382 -14.53 -6.70 23.78
CA ILE A 382 -15.85 -6.10 23.56
C ILE A 382 -16.89 -6.79 24.46
N ILE A 383 -16.89 -8.11 24.49
CA ILE A 383 -17.85 -8.93 25.24
C ILE A 383 -17.70 -8.71 26.75
N ASP A 384 -16.48 -8.64 27.28
CA ASP A 384 -16.26 -8.42 28.73
C ASP A 384 -16.57 -6.98 29.17
N ALA A 385 -16.36 -5.99 28.30
CA ALA A 385 -16.85 -4.63 28.52
C ALA A 385 -18.39 -4.58 28.58
N ILE A 386 -19.08 -5.28 27.66
CA ILE A 386 -20.56 -5.37 27.65
C ILE A 386 -21.09 -6.11 28.88
N LYS A 387 -20.49 -7.24 29.28
CA LYS A 387 -20.85 -7.96 30.52
C LYS A 387 -20.71 -7.09 31.76
N SER A 388 -19.78 -6.13 31.75
CA SER A 388 -19.55 -5.16 32.81
C SER A 388 -20.54 -3.98 32.81
N GLY A 389 -21.53 -3.98 31.90
CA GLY A 389 -22.48 -2.87 31.71
C GLY A 389 -21.92 -1.68 30.93
N GLY A 390 -20.73 -1.82 30.33
CA GLY A 390 -20.08 -0.79 29.53
C GLY A 390 -20.72 -0.62 28.16
N SER A 391 -20.21 0.37 27.42
CA SER A 391 -20.44 0.52 25.98
C SER A 391 -19.09 0.71 25.31
N VAL A 392 -18.95 0.21 24.08
CA VAL A 392 -17.66 0.16 23.39
C VAL A 392 -17.71 1.07 22.17
N LEU A 393 -16.67 1.87 21.98
CA LEU A 393 -16.47 2.71 20.80
C LEU A 393 -15.23 2.20 20.05
N ILE A 394 -15.40 1.87 18.77
CA ILE A 394 -14.32 1.37 17.90
C ILE A 394 -14.15 2.36 16.75
N PRO A 395 -13.11 3.21 16.76
CA PRO A 395 -12.66 3.91 15.56
C PRO A 395 -11.91 2.91 14.68
N ILE A 396 -12.27 2.83 13.39
CA ILE A 396 -11.65 1.89 12.45
C ILE A 396 -11.84 2.33 10.99
N GLY A 397 -10.78 2.24 10.18
CA GLY A 397 -10.76 2.68 8.78
C GLY A 397 -10.41 1.63 7.72
N ARG A 398 -10.01 0.41 8.09
CA ARG A 398 -9.82 -0.73 7.15
C ARG A 398 -11.10 -1.49 6.91
N LEU A 399 -11.64 -1.41 5.69
CA LEU A 399 -12.94 -1.98 5.31
C LEU A 399 -13.00 -3.50 5.53
N GLY A 400 -11.96 -4.23 5.15
CA GLY A 400 -11.84 -5.67 5.38
C GLY A 400 -11.97 -6.03 6.87
N ALA A 401 -11.17 -5.38 7.71
CA ALA A 401 -11.19 -5.58 9.16
C ALA A 401 -12.56 -5.29 9.80
N ILE A 402 -13.31 -4.31 9.27
CA ILE A 402 -14.70 -4.02 9.69
C ILE A 402 -15.66 -5.15 9.32
N LEU A 403 -15.56 -5.68 8.10
CA LEU A 403 -16.40 -6.78 7.64
C LEU A 403 -16.15 -8.06 8.46
N LEU A 404 -14.87 -8.35 8.76
CA LEU A 404 -14.47 -9.46 9.62
C LEU A 404 -14.93 -9.27 11.07
N LEU A 405 -14.73 -8.07 11.64
CA LEU A 405 -15.18 -7.72 12.99
C LEU A 405 -16.69 -7.86 13.16
N LEU A 406 -17.49 -7.42 12.18
CA LEU A 406 -18.95 -7.56 12.20
C LEU A 406 -19.41 -9.03 12.12
N GLU A 407 -18.67 -9.89 11.41
CA GLU A 407 -18.95 -11.33 11.34
C GLU A 407 -18.59 -12.03 12.67
N LEU A 408 -17.35 -11.86 13.15
CA LEU A 408 -16.85 -12.48 14.38
C LEU A 408 -17.59 -12.01 15.65
N ILE A 409 -17.96 -10.72 15.75
CA ILE A 409 -18.73 -10.24 16.91
C ILE A 409 -20.17 -10.77 16.90
N SER A 410 -20.76 -11.03 15.73
CA SER A 410 -22.09 -11.65 15.62
C SER A 410 -22.10 -13.05 16.22
N GLU A 411 -21.11 -13.87 15.86
CA GLU A 411 -20.92 -15.22 16.39
C GLU A 411 -20.62 -15.20 17.90
N THR A 412 -19.75 -14.29 18.35
CA THR A 412 -19.35 -14.19 19.76
C THR A 412 -20.49 -13.67 20.65
N LEU A 413 -21.33 -12.75 20.16
CA LEU A 413 -22.56 -12.32 20.83
C LEU A 413 -23.59 -13.45 20.91
N HIS A 414 -23.75 -14.22 19.82
CA HIS A 414 -24.67 -15.37 19.79
C HIS A 414 -24.27 -16.45 20.79
N SER A 415 -22.99 -16.88 20.78
CA SER A 415 -22.49 -17.91 21.70
C SER A 415 -22.54 -17.47 23.16
N SER A 416 -22.29 -16.18 23.44
CA SER A 416 -22.45 -15.57 24.77
C SER A 416 -23.91 -15.35 25.19
N SER A 417 -24.88 -15.58 24.31
CA SER A 417 -26.32 -15.25 24.50
C SER A 417 -26.59 -13.76 24.80
N ILE A 418 -25.68 -12.86 24.41
CA ILE A 418 -25.77 -11.42 24.64
C ILE A 418 -26.59 -10.78 23.51
N LYS A 419 -27.43 -9.79 23.86
CA LYS A 419 -28.27 -9.04 22.91
C LYS A 419 -28.06 -7.54 23.11
N VAL A 420 -27.23 -6.96 22.24
CA VAL A 420 -26.97 -5.52 22.17
C VAL A 420 -27.13 -5.04 20.72
N PRO A 421 -27.50 -3.78 20.49
CA PRO A 421 -27.45 -3.19 19.15
C PRO A 421 -25.99 -2.90 18.78
N ILE A 422 -25.71 -3.03 17.47
CA ILE A 422 -24.45 -2.62 16.84
C ILE A 422 -24.76 -1.40 15.98
N PHE A 423 -24.05 -0.30 16.23
CA PHE A 423 -24.22 0.96 15.51
C PHE A 423 -23.01 1.21 14.62
N MET A 424 -23.19 1.24 13.30
CA MET A 424 -22.17 1.65 12.34
C MET A 424 -22.42 3.09 11.92
N ILE A 425 -21.46 3.97 12.19
CA ILE A 425 -21.64 5.42 12.08
C ILE A 425 -20.76 5.96 10.95
N SER A 426 -21.36 6.35 9.82
CA SER A 426 -20.73 7.08 8.70
C SER A 426 -21.79 7.59 7.72
N GLU A 427 -21.55 8.78 7.14
CA GLU A 427 -22.33 9.37 6.03
C GLU A 427 -22.38 8.48 4.78
N THR A 428 -21.46 7.52 4.65
CA THR A 428 -21.36 6.59 3.51
C THR A 428 -21.65 5.14 3.86
N ALA A 429 -22.03 4.84 5.12
CA ALA A 429 -22.22 3.47 5.61
C ALA A 429 -23.18 2.63 4.75
N GLU A 430 -24.34 3.17 4.35
CA GLU A 430 -25.31 2.48 3.49
C GLU A 430 -24.71 2.15 2.11
N GLU A 431 -23.97 3.08 1.51
CA GLU A 431 -23.35 2.91 0.19
C GLU A 431 -22.21 1.89 0.21
N ILE A 432 -21.39 1.89 1.28
CA ILE A 432 -20.30 0.92 1.49
C ILE A 432 -20.88 -0.48 1.71
N ILE A 433 -21.86 -0.62 2.61
CA ILE A 433 -22.44 -1.91 2.98
C ILE A 433 -23.26 -2.55 1.84
N ALA A 434 -23.93 -1.74 1.01
CA ALA A 434 -24.57 -2.22 -0.21
C ALA A 434 -23.54 -2.61 -1.30
N PHE A 435 -22.38 -1.96 -1.32
CA PHE A 435 -21.35 -2.14 -2.35
C PHE A 435 -20.50 -3.41 -2.15
N THR A 436 -20.12 -3.74 -0.91
CA THR A 436 -19.31 -4.95 -0.61
C THR A 436 -19.99 -6.26 -1.03
N ASN A 437 -21.31 -6.25 -1.15
CA ASN A 437 -22.11 -7.39 -1.62
C ASN A 437 -22.20 -7.53 -3.15
N ALA A 438 -21.66 -6.57 -3.91
CA ALA A 438 -21.80 -6.48 -5.37
C ALA A 438 -20.48 -6.74 -6.14
N LEU A 439 -19.47 -7.32 -5.49
CA LEU A 439 -18.09 -7.43 -5.99
C LEU A 439 -17.44 -8.81 -5.79
N PRO A 440 -18.12 -9.95 -6.02
CA PRO A 440 -17.56 -11.27 -5.68
C PRO A 440 -16.18 -11.52 -6.33
N GLU A 441 -15.93 -11.01 -7.54
CA GLU A 441 -14.66 -11.19 -8.24
C GLU A 441 -13.47 -10.43 -7.64
N TRP A 442 -13.71 -9.59 -6.62
CA TRP A 442 -12.68 -8.83 -5.88
C TRP A 442 -12.43 -9.38 -4.47
N LEU A 443 -13.08 -10.50 -4.09
CA LEU A 443 -12.97 -11.14 -2.77
C LEU A 443 -12.16 -12.44 -2.85
N CYS A 444 -11.68 -12.96 -1.71
CA CYS A 444 -10.97 -14.25 -1.68
C CYS A 444 -11.87 -15.43 -2.04
N LYS A 445 -11.26 -16.58 -2.37
CA LYS A 445 -11.97 -17.77 -2.86
C LYS A 445 -13.06 -18.27 -1.90
N SER A 446 -12.79 -18.28 -0.59
CA SER A 446 -13.76 -18.63 0.45
C SER A 446 -15.02 -17.76 0.40
N ARG A 447 -14.88 -16.46 0.14
CA ARG A 447 -16.01 -15.53 -0.03
C ARG A 447 -16.77 -15.82 -1.32
N GLN A 448 -16.07 -16.10 -2.42
CA GLN A 448 -16.70 -16.50 -3.68
C GLN A 448 -17.49 -17.83 -3.54
N GLU A 449 -16.96 -18.79 -2.78
CA GLU A 449 -17.61 -20.06 -2.48
C GLU A 449 -18.90 -19.88 -1.66
N LYS A 450 -18.93 -18.98 -0.67
CA LYS A 450 -20.18 -18.59 0.02
C LYS A 450 -21.26 -18.12 -0.97
N LEU A 451 -20.92 -17.31 -1.96
CA LEU A 451 -21.89 -16.87 -2.99
C LEU A 451 -22.39 -18.03 -3.85
N PHE A 452 -21.53 -18.97 -4.25
CA PHE A 452 -21.95 -20.15 -5.02
C PHE A 452 -22.85 -21.10 -4.20
N SER A 453 -22.67 -21.15 -2.87
CA SER A 453 -23.58 -21.85 -1.93
C SER A 453 -24.89 -21.10 -1.67
N GLY A 454 -25.02 -19.83 -2.09
CA GLY A 454 -26.18 -18.98 -1.81
C GLY A 454 -26.18 -18.37 -0.40
N GLU A 455 -25.04 -18.37 0.27
CA GLU A 455 -24.81 -17.78 1.60
C GLU A 455 -24.50 -16.29 1.50
N ALA A 456 -24.53 -15.59 2.63
CA ALA A 456 -24.09 -14.20 2.69
C ALA A 456 -22.56 -14.11 2.56
N LEU A 457 -22.08 -13.19 1.70
CA LEU A 457 -20.65 -12.94 1.53
C LEU A 457 -19.95 -12.54 2.86
N PHE A 458 -20.65 -11.80 3.71
CA PHE A 458 -20.17 -11.28 5.00
C PHE A 458 -21.31 -11.22 6.03
N GLY A 459 -20.98 -11.41 7.31
CA GLY A 459 -21.97 -11.53 8.40
C GLY A 459 -22.84 -10.29 8.65
N HIS A 460 -22.43 -9.10 8.18
CA HIS A 460 -23.20 -7.87 8.33
C HIS A 460 -24.57 -7.92 7.64
N MET A 461 -24.73 -8.72 6.60
CA MET A 461 -26.01 -8.92 5.91
C MET A 461 -27.06 -9.58 6.80
N GLU A 462 -26.65 -10.54 7.63
CA GLU A 462 -27.53 -11.18 8.59
C GLU A 462 -27.83 -10.24 9.77
N LEU A 463 -26.83 -9.51 10.26
CA LEU A 463 -27.01 -8.49 11.30
C LEU A 463 -28.03 -7.40 10.88
N LEU A 464 -28.02 -6.95 9.63
CA LEU A 464 -29.03 -6.02 9.11
C LEU A 464 -30.42 -6.67 9.05
N LYS A 465 -30.51 -7.88 8.49
CA LYS A 465 -31.76 -8.64 8.30
C LYS A 465 -32.44 -8.99 9.63
N GLU A 466 -31.66 -9.22 10.69
CA GLU A 466 -32.14 -9.49 12.04
C GLU A 466 -32.42 -8.22 12.87
N GLY A 467 -32.10 -7.03 12.37
CA GLY A 467 -32.24 -5.78 13.13
C GLY A 467 -31.27 -5.67 14.31
N LYS A 468 -30.05 -6.21 14.16
CA LYS A 468 -28.94 -6.08 15.13
C LYS A 468 -27.97 -4.97 14.76
N LEU A 469 -27.66 -4.83 13.47
CA LEU A 469 -26.84 -3.74 12.92
C LEU A 469 -27.74 -2.60 12.46
N PHE A 470 -27.40 -1.38 12.87
CA PHE A 470 -28.07 -0.15 12.50
C PHE A 470 -27.05 0.82 11.92
N LEU A 471 -27.38 1.42 10.78
CA LEU A 471 -26.53 2.37 10.07
C LEU A 471 -26.97 3.81 10.41
N PHE A 472 -26.02 4.69 10.70
CA PHE A 472 -26.30 6.10 11.04
C PHE A 472 -25.30 7.04 10.36
N PRO A 473 -25.73 8.19 9.79
CA PRO A 473 -24.81 9.11 9.12
C PRO A 473 -23.86 9.84 10.08
N HIS A 474 -24.29 10.12 11.32
CA HIS A 474 -23.53 10.97 12.25
C HIS A 474 -23.65 10.51 13.71
N LEU A 475 -22.62 10.81 14.53
CA LEU A 475 -22.62 10.67 15.99
C LEU A 475 -23.75 11.43 16.72
N HIS A 476 -24.40 12.39 16.06
CA HIS A 476 -25.51 13.18 16.61
C HIS A 476 -26.88 12.83 16.01
N SER A 477 -26.99 11.66 15.35
CA SER A 477 -28.26 11.15 14.82
C SER A 477 -29.25 10.80 15.93
N LYS A 478 -30.55 11.07 15.69
CA LYS A 478 -31.61 10.77 16.65
C LYS A 478 -31.78 9.26 16.81
N GLY A 479 -31.77 8.79 18.06
CA GLY A 479 -31.96 7.37 18.40
C GLY A 479 -30.67 6.57 18.60
N LEU A 480 -29.49 7.19 18.39
CA LEU A 480 -28.20 6.50 18.51
C LEU A 480 -27.84 6.13 19.96
N LEU A 481 -28.15 6.98 20.95
CA LEU A 481 -27.73 6.78 22.34
C LEU A 481 -28.59 5.73 23.06
N MET A 482 -27.98 4.57 23.32
CA MET A 482 -28.52 3.51 24.19
C MET A 482 -27.43 2.99 25.15
N GLU A 483 -27.83 2.60 26.36
CA GLU A 483 -26.93 1.95 27.33
C GLU A 483 -26.61 0.52 26.87
N GLY A 484 -25.37 0.06 27.14
CA GLY A 484 -24.94 -1.31 26.82
C GLY A 484 -24.71 -1.59 25.33
N ALA A 485 -24.52 -0.57 24.49
CA ALA A 485 -24.42 -0.74 23.04
C ALA A 485 -22.98 -0.80 22.50
N LEU A 486 -22.82 -1.40 21.31
CA LEU A 486 -21.57 -1.40 20.54
C LEU A 486 -21.62 -0.31 19.46
N TYR A 487 -20.69 0.63 19.50
CA TYR A 487 -20.57 1.75 18.57
C TYR A 487 -19.33 1.57 17.68
N CYS A 488 -19.53 1.05 16.48
CA CYS A 488 -18.51 1.05 15.43
C CYS A 488 -18.51 2.41 14.73
N ALA A 489 -17.60 3.29 15.14
CA ALA A 489 -17.37 4.56 14.45
C ALA A 489 -16.53 4.27 13.20
N LEU A 490 -17.20 4.14 12.05
CA LEU A 490 -16.50 4.09 10.79
C LEU A 490 -15.88 5.47 10.56
N SER A 491 -14.56 5.48 10.46
CA SER A 491 -13.85 6.59 9.83
C SER A 491 -12.86 5.93 8.89
N THR A 492 -13.19 5.88 7.60
CA THR A 492 -12.31 5.33 6.56
C THR A 492 -10.94 6.01 6.51
N LEU A 493 -10.85 7.17 7.18
CA LEU A 493 -9.65 7.94 7.44
C LEU A 493 -9.41 7.99 8.96
N GLU A 494 -8.44 7.24 9.44
CA GLU A 494 -7.91 7.40 10.80
C GLU A 494 -7.01 8.66 10.84
N PRO A 495 -7.21 9.59 11.81
CA PRO A 495 -6.53 10.89 11.85
C PRO A 495 -5.18 10.88 12.59
#